data_AF-A0AAN9Z2Q0-F1
#
_entry.id   AF-A0AAN9Z2Q0-F1
#
_cell.length_a   1.000
_cell.length_b   1.000
_cell.length_c   1.000
_cell.angle_alpha   90.00
_cell.angle_beta   90.00
_cell.angle_gamma   90.00
#
_symmetry.space_group_name_H-M   'P 1'
#
loop_
_entity.id
_entity.type
_entity.pdbx_description
1 polymer ?
#
loop_
_entity_poly.entity_id
_entity_poly.type
_entity_poly.pdbx_seq_one_letter_code
_entity_poly.pdbx_strand_id
1 'polypeptide(L)'
;MTESVTSDMLLNYEDIVRLTGEKSIILIDVRQPHELQETGVLPTSINIPLNNLKTALESLSSEEFQKKYGIPLPDKNAPLVFTCRSGNRSMKALLTALELGFKDAKHYAGGYLDWEKNKGLSEKKEKH
;
A
#
# COMPACT_ATOMS: atom_id res chain seq x y z
N MET A 1 17.41 -15.48 13.42
CA MET A 1 15.95 -15.28 13.51
C MET A 1 15.46 -14.01 12.81
N THR A 2 16.23 -13.41 11.89
CA THR A 2 15.86 -12.14 11.23
C THR A 2 15.31 -12.32 9.81
N GLU A 3 15.52 -13.47 9.16
CA GLU A 3 15.05 -13.75 7.79
C GLU A 3 13.56 -14.08 7.68
N SER A 4 12.92 -14.56 8.75
CA SER A 4 11.49 -14.94 8.72
C SER A 4 10.54 -13.74 8.84
N VAL A 5 10.98 -12.64 9.44
CA VAL A 5 10.14 -11.46 9.71
C VAL A 5 9.94 -10.62 8.44
N THR A 6 10.93 -10.58 7.55
CA THR A 6 10.87 -9.81 6.31
C THR A 6 9.95 -10.45 5.27
N SER A 7 9.81 -11.79 5.28
CA SER A 7 8.97 -12.50 4.31
C SER A 7 7.48 -12.32 4.58
N ASP A 8 7.04 -12.16 5.83
CA ASP A 8 5.61 -11.93 6.14
C ASP A 8 5.17 -10.50 5.78
N MET A 9 6.13 -9.56 5.75
CA MET A 9 5.90 -8.17 5.39
C MET A 9 5.93 -7.94 3.87
N LEU A 10 6.25 -8.95 3.08
CA LEU A 10 6.32 -8.85 1.62
C LEU A 10 5.08 -9.48 1.00
N LEU A 11 4.31 -8.68 0.28
CA LEU A 11 3.16 -9.15 -0.48
C LEU A 11 3.49 -9.26 -1.97
N ASN A 12 2.85 -10.21 -2.63
CA ASN A 12 2.87 -10.38 -4.08
C ASN A 12 1.52 -9.94 -4.71
N TYR A 13 1.40 -10.05 -6.04
CA TYR A 13 0.18 -9.69 -6.75
C TYR A 13 -1.07 -10.43 -6.26
N GLU A 14 -0.97 -11.75 -6.03
CA GLU A 14 -2.10 -12.59 -5.62
C GLU A 14 -2.59 -12.20 -4.22
N ASP A 15 -1.67 -11.91 -3.30
CA ASP A 15 -2.00 -11.41 -1.97
C ASP A 15 -2.75 -10.08 -2.05
N ILE A 16 -2.28 -9.14 -2.87
CA ILE A 16 -2.93 -7.84 -3.05
C ILE A 16 -4.34 -8.03 -3.61
N VAL A 17 -4.52 -8.85 -4.66
CA VAL A 17 -5.83 -9.11 -5.25
C VAL A 17 -6.79 -9.72 -4.22
N ARG A 18 -6.32 -10.72 -3.46
CA ARG A 18 -7.13 -11.38 -2.43
C ARG A 18 -7.53 -10.41 -1.32
N LEU A 19 -6.56 -9.71 -0.74
CA LEU A 19 -6.76 -8.83 0.42
C LEU A 19 -7.60 -7.60 0.07
N THR A 20 -7.41 -7.03 -1.13
CA THR A 20 -8.28 -5.95 -1.64
C THR A 20 -9.69 -6.42 -1.95
N GLY A 21 -9.86 -7.65 -2.47
CA GLY A 21 -11.17 -8.27 -2.68
C GLY A 21 -11.93 -8.50 -1.37
N GLU A 22 -11.23 -8.94 -0.32
CA GLU A 22 -11.78 -9.14 1.02
C GLU A 22 -11.95 -7.83 1.81
N LYS A 23 -11.51 -6.67 1.27
CA LYS A 23 -11.49 -5.36 1.95
C LYS A 23 -10.92 -5.41 3.37
N SER A 24 -10.00 -6.33 3.60
CA SER A 24 -9.45 -6.62 4.93
C SER A 24 -8.15 -5.88 5.19
N ILE A 25 -7.70 -5.03 4.24
CA ILE A 25 -6.47 -4.25 4.33
C ILE A 25 -6.70 -2.79 3.95
N ILE A 26 -5.81 -1.92 4.42
CA ILE A 26 -5.73 -0.54 4.01
C ILE A 26 -4.53 -0.39 3.06
N LEU A 27 -4.83 -0.29 1.77
CA LEU A 27 -3.82 -0.16 0.74
C LEU A 27 -3.42 1.32 0.55
N ILE A 28 -2.16 1.64 0.80
CA ILE A 28 -1.61 2.99 0.74
C ILE A 28 -0.62 3.08 -0.42
N ASP A 29 -0.91 3.90 -1.41
CA ASP A 29 -0.03 4.19 -2.54
C ASP A 29 0.86 5.40 -2.22
N VAL A 30 2.16 5.15 -2.11
CA VAL A 30 3.15 6.18 -1.75
C VAL A 30 3.81 6.88 -2.94
N ARG A 31 3.26 6.69 -4.15
CA ARG A 31 3.64 7.46 -5.33
C ARG A 31 3.14 8.90 -5.27
N GLN A 32 3.68 9.72 -6.15
CA GLN A 32 3.21 11.10 -6.30
C GLN A 32 1.86 11.14 -7.02
N PRO A 33 0.96 12.08 -6.70
CA PRO A 33 -0.38 12.12 -7.29
C PRO A 33 -0.40 12.23 -8.82
N HIS A 34 0.61 12.89 -9.41
CA HIS A 34 0.74 12.97 -10.86
C HIS A 34 0.99 11.61 -11.51
N GLU A 35 1.79 10.73 -10.88
CA GLU A 35 2.05 9.37 -11.38
C GLU A 35 0.74 8.56 -11.44
N LEU A 36 -0.17 8.78 -10.48
CA LEU A 36 -1.47 8.12 -10.42
C LEU A 36 -2.41 8.61 -11.53
N GLN A 37 -2.30 9.88 -11.93
CA GLN A 37 -3.09 10.43 -13.04
C GLN A 37 -2.63 9.88 -14.39
N GLU A 38 -1.32 9.63 -14.55
CA GLU A 38 -0.75 9.11 -15.80
C GLU A 38 -0.91 7.59 -15.94
N THR A 39 -0.65 6.85 -14.87
CA THR A 39 -0.62 5.38 -14.91
C THR A 39 -1.92 4.76 -14.40
N GLY A 40 -2.63 5.44 -13.49
CA GLY A 40 -3.78 4.91 -12.79
C GLY A 40 -3.48 4.50 -11.35
N VAL A 41 -4.52 4.04 -10.66
CA VAL A 41 -4.51 3.71 -9.23
C VAL A 41 -4.89 2.25 -9.01
N LEU A 42 -4.41 1.67 -7.91
CA LEU A 42 -4.91 0.37 -7.48
C LEU A 42 -6.33 0.53 -6.92
N PRO A 43 -7.23 -0.44 -7.14
CA PRO A 43 -8.55 -0.43 -6.53
C PRO A 43 -8.41 -0.37 -5.01
N THR A 44 -9.31 0.39 -4.37
CA THR A 44 -9.34 0.63 -2.91
C THR A 44 -8.06 1.23 -2.31
N SER A 45 -7.11 1.68 -3.15
CA SER A 45 -5.88 2.30 -2.68
C SER A 45 -6.06 3.79 -2.38
N ILE A 46 -5.29 4.27 -1.41
CA ILE A 46 -5.33 5.65 -0.93
C ILE A 46 -3.96 6.26 -1.18
N ASN A 47 -3.92 7.40 -1.86
CA ASN A 47 -2.66 8.03 -2.18
C ASN A 47 -2.13 8.85 -1.00
N ILE A 48 -1.01 8.41 -0.43
CA ILE A 48 -0.28 9.14 0.60
C ILE A 48 1.18 9.17 0.18
N PRO A 49 1.65 10.24 -0.50
CA PRO A 49 3.02 10.32 -0.99
C PRO A 49 4.04 10.06 0.13
N LEU A 50 5.12 9.34 -0.16
CA LEU A 50 6.12 8.94 0.84
C LEU A 50 6.59 10.12 1.70
N ASN A 51 6.78 11.29 1.10
CA ASN A 51 7.23 12.51 1.77
C ASN A 51 6.23 13.01 2.82
N ASN A 52 4.95 12.72 2.64
CA ASN A 52 3.86 13.12 3.52
C ASN A 52 3.46 12.01 4.49
N LEU A 53 3.84 10.75 4.22
CA LEU A 53 3.41 9.59 4.99
C LEU A 53 3.76 9.70 6.48
N LYS A 54 5.01 10.05 6.80
CA LYS A 54 5.45 10.17 8.19
C LYS A 54 4.61 11.18 8.96
N THR A 55 4.52 12.41 8.44
CA THR A 55 3.70 13.48 9.02
C THR A 55 2.22 13.12 9.06
N ALA A 56 1.72 12.40 8.06
CA ALA A 56 0.32 11.97 8.03
C ALA A 56 -0.02 10.98 9.13
N LEU A 57 0.87 10.03 9.43
CA LEU A 57 0.64 9.00 10.44
C LEU A 57 1.05 9.42 11.86
N GLU A 58 1.96 10.39 12.00
CA GLU A 58 2.50 10.85 13.29
C GLU A 58 1.90 12.17 13.76
N SER A 59 1.66 13.12 12.85
CA SER A 59 1.35 14.52 13.20
C SER A 59 -0.09 14.92 12.94
N LEU A 60 -0.81 14.25 12.03
CA LEU A 60 -2.21 14.58 11.77
C LEU A 60 -3.13 13.96 12.80
N SER A 61 -4.15 14.72 13.21
CA SER A 61 -5.27 14.18 13.98
C SER A 61 -6.14 13.25 13.11
N SER A 62 -6.91 12.36 13.74
CA SER A 62 -7.82 11.44 13.01
C SER A 62 -8.80 12.18 12.10
N GLU A 63 -9.30 13.35 12.52
CA GLU A 63 -10.20 14.19 11.74
C GLU A 63 -9.51 14.82 10.52
N GLU A 64 -8.30 15.35 10.69
CA GLU A 64 -7.53 15.93 9.58
C GLU A 64 -7.10 14.87 8.57
N PHE A 65 -6.69 13.69 9.05
CA PHE A 65 -6.34 12.57 8.19
C PHE A 65 -7.54 12.14 7.34
N GLN A 66 -8.72 12.01 7.96
CA GLN A 66 -9.96 11.68 7.25
C GLN A 66 -10.39 12.76 6.27
N LYS A 67 -10.28 14.03 6.64
CA LYS A 67 -10.59 15.13 5.72
C LYS A 67 -9.65 15.17 4.51
N LYS A 68 -8.40 14.78 4.70
CA LYS A 68 -7.37 14.84 3.65
C LYS A 68 -7.34 13.61 2.74
N TYR A 69 -7.52 12.41 3.31
CA TYR A 69 -7.38 11.13 2.61
C TYR A 69 -8.68 10.34 2.47
N GLY A 70 -9.77 10.82 3.06
CA GLY A 70 -11.11 10.21 2.95
C GLY A 70 -11.35 9.00 3.87
N ILE A 71 -10.38 8.61 4.69
CA ILE A 71 -10.49 7.49 5.64
C ILE A 71 -10.07 7.88 7.06
N PRO A 72 -10.60 7.25 8.11
CA PRO A 72 -10.08 7.46 9.46
C PRO A 72 -8.60 7.08 9.53
N LEU A 73 -7.86 7.77 10.40
CA LEU A 73 -6.47 7.41 10.71
C LEU A 73 -6.43 5.94 11.19
N PRO A 74 -5.63 5.07 10.54
CA PRO A 74 -5.57 3.66 10.91
C PRO A 74 -4.98 3.43 12.30
N ASP A 75 -5.53 2.46 13.02
CA ASP A 75 -4.99 1.98 14.28
C ASP A 75 -3.61 1.33 14.11
N LYS A 76 -2.83 1.29 15.20
CA LYS A 76 -1.50 0.65 15.21
C LYS A 76 -1.53 -0.86 14.93
N ASN A 77 -2.68 -1.50 15.08
CA ASN A 77 -2.90 -2.92 14.74
C ASN A 77 -3.64 -3.10 13.41
N ALA A 78 -3.97 -2.01 12.70
CA ALA A 78 -4.66 -2.12 11.43
C ALA A 78 -3.72 -2.70 10.36
N PRO A 79 -4.20 -3.59 9.49
CA PRO A 79 -3.41 -4.20 8.43
C PRO A 79 -3.14 -3.19 7.32
N LEU A 80 -1.96 -2.57 7.38
CA LEU A 80 -1.49 -1.58 6.41
C LEU A 80 -0.66 -2.24 5.32
N VAL A 81 -0.96 -1.91 4.08
CA VAL A 81 -0.20 -2.38 2.92
C VAL A 81 0.27 -1.20 2.11
N PHE A 82 1.58 -1.07 1.94
CA PHE A 82 2.19 -0.01 1.15
C PHE A 82 2.51 -0.48 -0.26
N THR A 83 2.15 0.33 -1.26
CA THR A 83 2.52 0.10 -2.66
C THR A 83 3.20 1.34 -3.23
N CYS A 84 4.04 1.14 -4.24
CA CYS A 84 4.62 2.25 -5.00
C CYS A 84 4.76 1.84 -6.47
N ARG A 85 5.65 2.48 -7.25
CA ARG A 85 5.86 2.08 -8.65
C ARG A 85 6.56 0.73 -8.79
N SER A 86 7.58 0.45 -7.97
CA SER A 86 8.52 -0.66 -8.17
C SER A 86 9.02 -1.30 -6.85
N GLY A 87 8.29 -1.18 -5.75
CA GLY A 87 8.66 -1.74 -4.43
C GLY A 87 9.60 -0.89 -3.55
N ASN A 88 10.47 -0.05 -4.12
CA ASN A 88 11.51 0.66 -3.34
C ASN A 88 10.97 1.69 -2.35
N ARG A 89 9.96 2.48 -2.76
CA ARG A 89 9.37 3.51 -1.88
C ARG A 89 8.42 2.88 -0.86
N SER A 90 7.74 1.80 -1.22
CA SER A 90 6.84 1.10 -0.30
C SER A 90 7.60 0.38 0.81
N MET A 91 8.82 -0.10 0.55
CA MET A 91 9.69 -0.60 1.62
C MET A 91 10.04 0.50 2.65
N LYS A 92 10.37 1.72 2.19
CA LYS A 92 10.62 2.85 3.10
C LYS A 92 9.39 3.22 3.92
N ALA A 93 8.22 3.22 3.27
CA ALA A 93 6.95 3.47 3.92
C ALA A 93 6.64 2.44 5.02
N LEU A 94 6.88 1.16 4.73
CA LEU A 94 6.79 0.08 5.70
C LEU A 94 7.68 0.34 6.92
N LEU A 95 8.97 0.64 6.70
CA LEU A 95 9.90 0.92 7.80
C LEU A 95 9.42 2.10 8.66
N THR A 96 8.97 3.19 8.02
CA THR A 96 8.39 4.33 8.74
C THR A 96 7.16 3.95 9.56
N ALA A 97 6.26 3.11 9.04
CA ALA A 97 5.11 2.65 9.80
C ALA A 97 5.53 1.80 11.01
N LEU A 98 6.50 0.90 10.84
CA LEU A 98 7.04 0.10 11.95
C LEU A 98 7.67 0.99 13.03
N GLU A 99 8.45 2.00 12.63
CA GLU A 99 9.03 3.00 13.55
C GLU A 99 7.96 3.77 14.34
N LEU A 100 6.81 4.06 13.71
CA LEU A 100 5.66 4.69 14.35
C LEU A 100 4.82 3.73 15.20
N GLY A 101 5.24 2.47 15.33
CA GLY A 101 4.60 1.46 16.18
C GLY A 101 3.45 0.69 15.52
N PHE A 102 3.29 0.77 14.19
CA PHE A 102 2.36 -0.11 13.48
C PHE A 102 2.90 -1.54 13.49
N LYS A 103 2.06 -2.50 13.89
CA LYS A 103 2.47 -3.90 14.04
C LYS A 103 2.18 -4.74 12.81
N ASP A 104 1.10 -4.43 12.11
CA ASP A 104 0.67 -5.14 10.91
C ASP A 104 0.86 -4.24 9.69
N ALA A 105 2.13 -4.08 9.31
CA ALA A 105 2.53 -3.30 8.15
C ALA A 105 3.24 -4.20 7.15
N LYS A 106 2.81 -4.14 5.89
CA LYS A 106 3.35 -4.93 4.78
C LYS A 106 3.60 -4.03 3.59
N HIS A 107 4.43 -4.47 2.65
CA HIS A 107 4.65 -3.76 1.40
C HIS A 107 4.53 -4.69 0.19
N TYR A 108 3.96 -4.16 -0.88
CA TYR A 108 3.94 -4.83 -2.16
C TYR A 108 5.29 -4.60 -2.86
N ALA A 109 6.07 -5.67 -3.00
CA ALA A 109 7.40 -5.60 -3.62
C ALA A 109 7.32 -5.38 -5.14
N GLY A 110 6.32 -5.98 -5.81
CA GLY A 110 6.11 -5.80 -7.26
C GLY A 110 5.65 -4.39 -7.64
N GLY A 111 4.94 -3.71 -6.73
CA GLY A 111 4.41 -2.37 -6.95
C GLY A 111 3.45 -2.28 -8.16
N TYR A 112 3.20 -1.07 -8.60
CA TYR A 112 2.30 -0.78 -9.72
C TYR A 112 2.72 -1.49 -11.02
N LEU A 113 4.02 -1.60 -11.30
CA LEU A 113 4.51 -2.27 -12.52
C LEU A 113 4.09 -3.75 -12.58
N ASP A 114 4.19 -4.45 -11.45
CA ASP A 114 3.74 -5.84 -11.36
C ASP A 114 2.21 -5.94 -11.41
N TRP A 115 1.50 -5.00 -10.77
CA TRP A 115 0.04 -4.91 -10.88
C TRP A 115 -0.44 -4.72 -12.33
N GLU A 116 0.14 -3.77 -13.05
CA GLU A 116 -0.19 -3.47 -14.44
C GLU A 116 0.08 -4.68 -15.35
N LYS A 117 1.23 -5.32 -15.16
CA LYS A 117 1.61 -6.53 -15.90
C LYS A 117 0.61 -7.68 -15.68
N ASN A 118 0.21 -7.93 -14.43
CA ASN A 118 -0.67 -9.05 -14.10
C ASN A 118 -2.15 -8.76 -14.36
N LYS A 119 -2.61 -7.52 -14.17
CA LYS A 119 -3.98 -7.10 -14.55
C LYS A 119 -4.23 -7.28 -16.06
N GLY A 120 -3.24 -7.00 -16.90
CA GLY A 120 -3.35 -7.26 -18.34
C GLY A 120 -3.34 -8.75 -18.71
N LEU A 121 -2.93 -9.64 -17.80
CA LEU A 121 -2.93 -11.09 -17.99
C LEU A 121 -4.23 -11.75 -17.51
N SER A 122 -4.89 -11.21 -16.48
CA SER A 122 -6.19 -11.72 -16.02
C SER A 122 -7.29 -11.55 -17.08
N GLU A 123 -7.30 -10.43 -17.82
CA GLU A 123 -8.25 -10.22 -18.94
C GLU A 123 -7.97 -11.12 -20.16
N LYS A 124 -6.78 -11.71 -20.27
CA LYS A 124 -6.44 -12.63 -21.38
C LYS A 124 -6.78 -14.10 -21.11
N LYS A 125 -7.03 -14.48 -19.85
CA LYS A 125 -7.34 -15.88 -19.50
C LYS A 125 -8.81 -16.28 -19.69
N GLU A 126 -9.72 -15.33 -19.94
CA GLU A 126 -11.15 -15.60 -20.21
C GLU A 126 -11.49 -15.80 -21.70
N LYS A 127 -10.47 -15.89 -22.57
CA LYS A 127 -10.64 -16.24 -23.99
C LYS A 127 -9.83 -17.50 -24.36
N HIS A 128 -10.18 -18.63 -23.76
CA HIS A 128 -9.94 -19.93 -24.39
C HIS A 128 -10.99 -20.95 -23.99
#